data_AF-A0A939VCX1-F1
#
_entry.id   AF-A0A939VCX1-F1
#
_cell.length_a   1.000
_cell.length_b   1.000
_cell.length_c   1.000
_cell.angle_alpha   90.00
_cell.angle_beta   90.00
_cell.angle_gamma   90.00
#
_symmetry.space_group_name_H-M   'P 1'
#
loop_
_entity.id
_entity.type
_entity.pdbx_description
1 polymer ?
#
loop_
_entity_poly.entity_id
_entity_poly.type
_entity_poly.pdbx_seq_one_letter_code
_entity_poly.pdbx_strand_id
1 'polypeptide(L)'
;MKKLTNNICTTLGVLGVLLLGSCADGYESPDGFDLGVKNSKMETPIQDSISFKVSTDGKTATVSWPTVAGADGHEVTFMNVDDPNNPVIIDGYDKKIVDGSKFTIPVTEDSKYKMLMRTLGNKELGNTDADSARTFNFSTLVPSVMTIPSGEEISSYIAAHPLDSVTEEVAIDLEPNGVYSLNEGVDFAYHKLTFRGDKIHRPIVNITGDGHFETYATLKVKYINFDMSESTAEGFIAMSKTAPDSIKVENLWPYNISDKNPKLSKGHYMVEDPIYIANCWFKNLPHAMLYDNELNCAFWYFTVSNCIVQMRNETKSNVGFINLYKAGKAIKNIVIEKSTIYNTVDNGSACFIRYQHPSNAQPNKTFGSYSAEYQSQSWTFSQTTFSKTYTGWRFVNNTSGSDFTLNVDHCIFYDVAQLYRMDMGSKTYRFNFLWSPREDDIKRNNNMSDSGKAPFASVYDPQFKGDVTQELDFSLPNGGVDFTPQEYEIVVNRGGDPRWLPASSGSEEE
;
A
#
# COMPACT_ATOMS: atom_id res chain seq x y z
N MET A 1 -54.90 39.11 -35.01
CA MET A 1 -53.77 39.54 -35.85
C MET A 1 -52.92 38.32 -36.19
N LYS A 2 -52.64 38.11 -37.48
CA LYS A 2 -51.51 37.38 -38.15
C LYS A 2 -50.58 36.52 -37.26
N LYS A 3 -50.04 35.33 -37.63
CA LYS A 3 -49.98 34.50 -38.86
C LYS A 3 -49.14 33.22 -38.50
N LEU A 4 -49.41 32.09 -39.17
CA LEU A 4 -48.50 31.01 -39.66
C LEU A 4 -47.63 30.18 -38.67
N THR A 5 -47.88 28.87 -38.48
CA THR A 5 -47.45 27.65 -39.23
C THR A 5 -45.95 27.27 -39.13
N ASN A 6 -45.64 26.07 -38.58
CA ASN A 6 -45.14 24.92 -39.38
C ASN A 6 -44.93 23.63 -38.55
N ASN A 7 -45.33 22.51 -39.17
CA ASN A 7 -45.18 21.10 -38.79
C ASN A 7 -43.72 20.60 -38.84
N ILE A 8 -43.38 19.49 -38.14
CA ILE A 8 -43.03 18.14 -38.71
C ILE A 8 -42.23 17.24 -37.73
N CYS A 9 -42.67 15.96 -37.66
CA CYS A 9 -42.03 14.65 -37.36
C CYS A 9 -41.18 14.45 -36.09
N THR A 10 -41.61 13.63 -35.12
CA THR A 10 -41.49 12.14 -35.01
C THR A 10 -40.08 11.57 -35.14
N THR A 11 -39.52 11.11 -34.01
CA THR A 11 -39.16 9.69 -33.76
C THR A 11 -39.00 9.46 -32.25
N LEU A 12 -39.89 8.64 -31.69
CA LEU A 12 -39.79 8.04 -30.37
C LEU A 12 -38.72 6.93 -30.39
N GLY A 13 -37.89 6.90 -29.35
CA GLY A 13 -37.11 5.73 -28.93
C GLY A 13 -37.04 5.74 -27.41
N VAL A 14 -38.03 5.13 -26.76
CA VAL A 14 -38.22 5.17 -25.31
C VAL A 14 -37.23 4.22 -24.63
N LEU A 15 -36.32 4.78 -23.82
CA LEU A 15 -35.58 4.04 -22.79
C LEU A 15 -36.58 3.54 -21.73
N GLY A 16 -36.70 2.23 -21.58
CA GLY A 16 -37.42 1.60 -20.47
C GLY A 16 -36.43 1.12 -19.40
N VAL A 17 -36.22 1.93 -18.36
CA VAL A 17 -35.55 1.50 -17.12
C VAL A 17 -36.59 0.83 -16.22
N LEU A 18 -36.35 -0.41 -15.81
CA LEU A 18 -37.12 -1.09 -14.75
C LEU A 18 -36.15 -1.67 -13.71
N LEU A 19 -36.04 -0.96 -12.59
CA LEU A 19 -35.47 -1.42 -11.33
C LEU A 19 -36.64 -1.80 -10.41
N LEU A 20 -36.80 -3.08 -10.07
CA LEU A 20 -37.55 -3.50 -8.88
C LEU A 20 -36.88 -4.74 -8.27
N GLY A 21 -36.56 -4.64 -6.98
CA GLY A 21 -36.31 -5.79 -6.13
C GLY A 21 -37.59 -6.19 -5.42
N SER A 22 -37.86 -7.50 -5.36
CA SER A 22 -38.58 -8.15 -4.26
C SER A 22 -38.37 -9.66 -4.36
N CYS A 23 -38.06 -10.31 -3.23
CA CYS A 23 -38.22 -11.74 -3.09
C CYS A 23 -39.71 -12.08 -3.28
N ALA A 24 -40.03 -12.84 -4.32
CA ALA A 24 -41.28 -13.57 -4.47
C ALA A 24 -40.90 -14.94 -5.03
N ASP A 25 -41.45 -16.00 -4.42
CA ASP A 25 -41.29 -17.38 -4.89
C ASP A 25 -41.60 -17.48 -6.39
N GLY A 26 -40.73 -18.19 -7.11
CA GLY A 26 -40.73 -18.26 -8.57
C GLY A 26 -42.08 -18.72 -9.11
N TYR A 27 -42.75 -17.84 -9.84
CA TYR A 27 -43.78 -18.23 -10.78
C TYR A 27 -43.10 -18.99 -11.92
N GLU A 28 -43.22 -20.33 -11.93
CA GLU A 28 -42.86 -21.14 -13.10
C GLU A 28 -43.87 -20.84 -14.21
N SER A 29 -43.48 -19.95 -15.13
CA SER A 29 -44.20 -19.76 -16.38
C SER A 29 -44.12 -21.07 -17.19
N PRO A 30 -45.24 -21.65 -17.66
CA PRO A 30 -45.25 -22.85 -18.51
C PRO A 30 -44.48 -22.66 -19.82
N ASP A 31 -44.33 -21.40 -20.23
CA ASP A 31 -43.52 -20.96 -21.35
C ASP A 31 -42.40 -20.11 -20.73
N GLY A 32 -41.17 -20.61 -20.65
CA GLY A 32 -40.03 -19.87 -20.09
C GLY A 32 -39.97 -18.45 -20.64
N PHE A 33 -39.46 -17.48 -19.86
CA PHE A 33 -39.38 -16.06 -20.23
C PHE A 33 -38.79 -15.83 -21.64
N ASP A 34 -39.63 -15.84 -22.67
CA ASP A 34 -39.26 -15.55 -24.06
C ASP A 34 -39.43 -14.03 -24.27
N LEU A 35 -38.31 -13.31 -24.26
CA LEU A 35 -38.28 -11.87 -24.53
C LEU A 35 -38.59 -11.52 -25.99
N GLY A 36 -38.90 -12.52 -26.84
CA GLY A 36 -39.43 -12.33 -28.19
C GLY A 36 -38.38 -12.10 -29.28
N VAL A 37 -37.09 -12.25 -28.97
CA VAL A 37 -35.98 -12.05 -29.93
C VAL A 37 -35.66 -13.35 -30.64
N LYS A 38 -35.99 -13.43 -31.94
CA LYS A 38 -35.79 -14.60 -32.81
C LYS A 38 -35.14 -14.22 -34.13
N ASN A 39 -34.45 -15.17 -34.76
CA ASN A 39 -33.77 -15.00 -36.06
C ASN A 39 -32.89 -13.74 -36.15
N SER A 40 -32.30 -13.35 -35.03
CA SER A 40 -31.53 -12.11 -34.88
C SER A 40 -30.06 -12.41 -34.62
N LYS A 41 -29.19 -11.48 -34.99
CA LYS A 41 -27.77 -11.54 -34.67
C LYS A 41 -27.53 -10.89 -33.32
N MET A 42 -26.83 -11.60 -32.44
CA MET A 42 -26.53 -11.06 -31.12
C MET A 42 -25.50 -9.95 -31.18
N GLU A 43 -25.70 -8.95 -30.32
CA GLU A 43 -24.74 -7.89 -30.08
C GLU A 43 -24.09 -8.07 -28.71
N THR A 44 -22.80 -7.79 -28.64
CA THR A 44 -22.08 -7.80 -27.38
C THR A 44 -22.22 -6.44 -26.68
N PRO A 45 -22.53 -6.42 -25.37
CA PRO A 45 -22.65 -5.18 -24.59
C PRO A 45 -21.49 -4.21 -24.79
N ILE A 46 -21.72 -2.93 -24.54
CA ILE A 46 -20.69 -1.89 -24.66
C ILE A 46 -19.98 -1.66 -23.32
N GLN A 47 -18.76 -1.10 -23.34
CA GLN A 47 -17.99 -0.83 -22.10
C GLN A 47 -18.82 -0.08 -21.06
N ASP A 48 -19.53 0.97 -21.47
CA ASP A 48 -20.34 1.81 -20.58
C ASP A 48 -21.53 1.07 -19.94
N SER A 49 -21.89 -0.11 -20.46
CA SER A 49 -22.92 -0.97 -19.88
C SER A 49 -22.35 -2.03 -18.93
N ILE A 50 -21.03 -2.21 -18.86
CA ILE A 50 -20.41 -3.14 -17.92
C ILE A 50 -20.13 -2.44 -16.59
N SER A 51 -20.51 -3.09 -15.49
CA SER A 51 -20.15 -2.69 -14.14
C SER A 51 -19.02 -3.58 -13.62
N PHE A 52 -17.99 -2.95 -13.07
CA PHE A 52 -16.87 -3.59 -12.36
C PHE A 52 -16.83 -3.05 -10.93
N LYS A 53 -17.21 -3.89 -9.96
CA LYS A 53 -17.30 -3.48 -8.55
C LYS A 53 -16.36 -4.33 -7.69
N VAL A 54 -15.33 -3.69 -7.16
CA VAL A 54 -14.38 -4.31 -6.23
C VAL A 54 -15.04 -4.45 -4.86
N SER A 55 -14.82 -5.58 -4.18
CA SER A 55 -15.27 -5.80 -2.81
C SER A 55 -14.56 -4.85 -1.84
N THR A 56 -15.17 -4.64 -0.67
CA THR A 56 -14.61 -3.71 0.34
C THR A 56 -13.25 -4.14 0.88
N ASP A 57 -12.92 -5.43 0.80
CA ASP A 57 -11.61 -5.96 1.19
C ASP A 57 -10.57 -5.92 0.05
N GLY A 58 -10.96 -5.46 -1.15
CA GLY A 58 -10.07 -5.36 -2.31
C GLY A 58 -9.65 -6.67 -2.95
N LYS A 59 -10.21 -7.82 -2.53
CA LYS A 59 -9.75 -9.16 -2.96
C LYS A 59 -10.55 -9.77 -4.10
N THR A 60 -11.76 -9.28 -4.35
CA THR A 60 -12.63 -9.79 -5.40
C THR A 60 -13.30 -8.65 -6.14
N ALA A 61 -13.74 -8.89 -7.37
CA ALA A 61 -14.59 -7.96 -8.09
C ALA A 61 -15.74 -8.69 -8.77
N THR A 62 -16.92 -8.08 -8.72
CA THR A 62 -18.09 -8.53 -9.48
C THR A 62 -18.14 -7.76 -10.79
N VAL A 63 -18.10 -8.50 -11.90
CA VAL A 63 -18.34 -8.02 -13.26
C VAL A 63 -19.80 -8.32 -13.59
N SER A 64 -20.54 -7.34 -14.10
CA SER A 64 -21.94 -7.53 -14.48
C SER A 64 -22.35 -6.65 -15.66
N TRP A 65 -23.31 -7.10 -16.46
CA TRP A 65 -23.85 -6.40 -17.61
C TRP A 65 -25.37 -6.55 -17.71
N PRO A 66 -26.06 -5.76 -18.56
CA PRO A 66 -27.48 -5.93 -18.80
C PRO A 66 -27.75 -7.26 -19.50
N THR A 67 -28.91 -7.85 -19.20
CA THR A 67 -29.38 -9.04 -19.92
C THR A 67 -29.51 -8.75 -21.42
N VAL A 68 -28.92 -9.62 -22.25
CA VAL A 68 -29.04 -9.55 -23.70
C VAL A 68 -30.18 -10.49 -24.13
N ALA A 69 -31.29 -9.91 -24.56
CA ALA A 69 -32.46 -10.67 -24.99
C ALA A 69 -32.14 -11.57 -26.19
N GLY A 70 -32.50 -12.85 -26.11
CA GLY A 70 -32.25 -13.84 -27.16
C GLY A 70 -30.85 -14.47 -27.14
N ALA A 71 -30.00 -14.11 -26.18
CA ALA A 71 -28.71 -14.73 -25.96
C ALA A 71 -28.84 -16.06 -25.18
N ASP A 72 -27.94 -17.00 -25.48
CA ASP A 72 -27.79 -18.30 -24.79
C ASP A 72 -26.70 -18.27 -23.71
N GLY A 73 -26.01 -17.13 -23.59
CA GLY A 73 -24.89 -16.93 -22.70
C GLY A 73 -23.79 -16.08 -23.33
N HIS A 74 -22.66 -15.99 -22.62
CA HIS A 74 -21.52 -15.20 -23.03
C HIS A 74 -20.23 -16.01 -22.95
N GLU A 75 -19.47 -16.06 -24.04
CA GLU A 75 -18.11 -16.61 -24.04
C GLU A 75 -17.17 -15.52 -23.52
N VAL A 76 -16.50 -15.78 -22.39
CA VAL A 76 -15.70 -14.80 -21.65
C VAL A 76 -14.28 -15.31 -21.45
N THR A 77 -13.30 -14.47 -21.78
CA THR A 77 -11.91 -14.60 -21.32
C THR A 77 -11.57 -13.44 -20.42
N PHE A 78 -11.07 -13.68 -19.20
CA PHE A 78 -10.71 -12.62 -18.24
C PHE A 78 -9.25 -12.75 -17.80
N MET A 79 -8.50 -11.66 -17.92
CA MET A 79 -7.04 -11.66 -17.74
C MET A 79 -6.60 -10.49 -16.84
N ASN A 80 -5.62 -10.73 -15.97
CA ASN A 80 -4.74 -9.67 -15.48
C ASN A 80 -3.78 -9.29 -16.62
N VAL A 81 -3.63 -7.99 -16.84
CA VAL A 81 -2.82 -7.40 -17.91
C VAL A 81 -1.87 -6.33 -17.36
N ASP A 82 -1.39 -6.53 -16.12
CA ASP A 82 -0.31 -5.72 -15.55
C ASP A 82 0.94 -5.80 -16.42
N ASP A 83 1.22 -6.99 -16.97
CA ASP A 83 2.11 -7.18 -18.11
C ASP A 83 1.27 -7.40 -19.38
N PRO A 84 1.10 -6.39 -20.25
CA PRO A 84 0.35 -6.55 -21.49
C PRO A 84 0.97 -7.59 -22.45
N ASN A 85 2.27 -7.87 -22.33
CA ASN A 85 2.97 -8.85 -23.16
C ASN A 85 2.80 -10.28 -22.64
N ASN A 86 2.53 -10.44 -21.34
CA ASN A 86 2.33 -11.73 -20.69
C ASN A 86 1.04 -11.72 -19.84
N PRO A 87 -0.14 -11.62 -20.48
CA PRO A 87 -1.41 -11.60 -19.75
C PRO A 87 -1.67 -12.93 -19.04
N VAL A 88 -2.19 -12.87 -17.81
CA VAL A 88 -2.46 -14.05 -16.97
C VAL A 88 -3.97 -14.28 -16.87
N ILE A 89 -4.42 -15.46 -17.28
CA ILE A 89 -5.83 -15.87 -17.17
C ILE A 89 -6.21 -16.03 -15.69
N ILE A 90 -7.32 -15.41 -15.31
CA ILE A 90 -7.81 -15.43 -13.93
C ILE A 90 -8.89 -16.49 -13.78
N ASP A 91 -8.77 -17.32 -12.75
CA ASP A 91 -9.80 -18.28 -12.30
C ASP A 91 -10.33 -19.19 -13.44
N GLY A 92 -9.45 -19.55 -14.37
CA GLY A 92 -9.79 -20.41 -15.50
C GLY A 92 -10.79 -19.82 -16.48
N TYR A 93 -10.99 -18.49 -16.50
CA TYR A 93 -11.80 -17.80 -17.52
C TYR A 93 -11.02 -17.70 -18.84
N ASP A 94 -10.81 -18.83 -19.49
CA ASP A 94 -10.37 -18.94 -20.89
C ASP A 94 -11.55 -19.42 -21.73
N LYS A 95 -12.14 -18.52 -22.55
CA LYS A 95 -13.34 -18.80 -23.35
C LYS A 95 -14.45 -19.52 -22.59
N LYS A 96 -14.61 -19.19 -21.31
CA LYS A 96 -15.59 -19.81 -20.41
C LYS A 96 -16.99 -19.31 -20.76
N ILE A 97 -17.95 -20.22 -20.84
CA ILE A 97 -19.35 -19.84 -21.05
C ILE A 97 -19.94 -19.43 -19.70
N VAL A 98 -20.36 -18.17 -19.62
CA VAL A 98 -21.09 -17.62 -18.49
C VAL A 98 -22.57 -17.61 -18.84
N ASP A 99 -23.34 -18.39 -18.11
CA ASP A 99 -24.80 -18.33 -18.09
C ASP A 99 -25.25 -17.20 -17.16
N GLY A 100 -26.11 -16.31 -17.66
CA GLY A 100 -26.50 -15.07 -17.01
C GLY A 100 -25.61 -13.86 -17.32
N SER A 101 -25.75 -12.79 -16.53
CA SER A 101 -25.16 -11.47 -16.83
C SER A 101 -24.22 -10.94 -15.74
N LYS A 102 -23.63 -11.84 -14.94
CA LYS A 102 -22.64 -11.48 -13.91
C LYS A 102 -21.74 -12.65 -13.53
N PHE A 103 -20.54 -12.35 -13.06
CA PHE A 103 -19.66 -13.28 -12.37
C PHE A 103 -18.72 -12.54 -11.40
N THR A 104 -18.06 -13.27 -10.51
CA THR A 104 -17.08 -12.72 -9.57
C THR A 104 -15.72 -13.36 -9.83
N ILE A 105 -14.66 -12.55 -9.80
CA ILE A 105 -13.27 -13.00 -9.95
C ILE A 105 -12.41 -12.46 -8.80
N PRO A 106 -11.29 -13.14 -8.46
CA PRO A 106 -10.29 -12.56 -7.57
C PRO A 106 -9.59 -11.39 -8.27
N VAL A 107 -9.31 -10.34 -7.51
CA VAL A 107 -8.52 -9.19 -7.94
C VAL A 107 -7.47 -8.84 -6.89
N THR A 108 -6.51 -8.05 -7.32
CA THR A 108 -5.47 -7.48 -6.49
C THR A 108 -5.51 -5.96 -6.63
N GLU A 109 -5.05 -5.25 -5.60
CA GLU A 109 -4.87 -3.80 -5.66
C GLU A 109 -3.93 -3.40 -6.81
N ASP A 110 -4.06 -2.16 -7.29
CA ASP A 110 -3.21 -1.55 -8.31
C ASP A 110 -2.94 -2.45 -9.53
N SER A 111 -4.01 -3.03 -10.07
CA SER A 111 -3.93 -3.97 -11.17
C SER A 111 -4.82 -3.57 -12.34
N LYS A 112 -4.42 -3.96 -13.55
CA LYS A 112 -5.12 -3.75 -14.81
C LYS A 112 -5.69 -5.09 -15.28
N TYR A 113 -6.92 -5.07 -15.75
CA TYR A 113 -7.62 -6.26 -16.22
C TYR A 113 -8.23 -6.05 -17.60
N LYS A 114 -8.35 -7.15 -18.33
CA LYS A 114 -8.95 -7.19 -19.65
C LYS A 114 -9.93 -8.35 -19.74
N MET A 115 -11.11 -8.07 -20.27
CA MET A 115 -12.09 -9.09 -20.61
C MET A 115 -12.33 -9.08 -22.12
N LEU A 116 -12.32 -10.27 -22.72
CA LEU A 116 -12.83 -10.51 -24.07
C LEU A 116 -14.18 -11.21 -23.90
N MET A 117 -15.26 -10.63 -24.44
CA MET A 117 -16.59 -11.21 -24.36
C MET A 117 -17.23 -11.30 -25.74
N ARG A 118 -17.86 -12.44 -26.04
CA ARG A 118 -18.69 -12.65 -27.23
C ARG A 118 -20.07 -13.16 -26.79
N THR A 119 -21.13 -12.51 -27.25
CA THR A 119 -22.50 -12.95 -26.96
C THR A 119 -22.86 -14.11 -27.87
N LEU A 120 -23.36 -15.20 -27.28
CA LEU A 120 -23.80 -16.39 -28.00
C LEU A 120 -25.30 -16.32 -28.26
N GLY A 121 -25.73 -16.60 -29.48
CA GLY A 121 -27.15 -16.57 -29.85
C GLY A 121 -27.85 -17.86 -29.46
N ASN A 122 -29.07 -17.76 -28.94
CA ASN A 122 -29.90 -18.94 -28.73
C ASN A 122 -30.30 -19.57 -30.06
N LYS A 123 -29.73 -20.74 -30.36
CA LYS A 123 -29.91 -21.47 -31.62
C LYS A 123 -31.33 -22.01 -31.78
N GLU A 124 -32.03 -22.31 -30.69
CA GLU A 124 -33.43 -22.77 -30.72
C GLU A 124 -34.37 -21.66 -31.20
N LEU A 125 -34.00 -20.40 -30.95
CA LEU A 125 -34.71 -19.21 -31.42
C LEU A 125 -34.24 -18.73 -32.81
N GLY A 126 -33.33 -19.47 -33.46
CA GLY A 126 -32.73 -19.10 -34.74
C GLY A 126 -31.75 -17.93 -34.66
N ASN A 127 -31.33 -17.54 -33.45
CA ASN A 127 -30.39 -16.45 -33.26
C ASN A 127 -28.96 -16.90 -33.59
N THR A 128 -28.13 -15.94 -34.01
CA THR A 128 -26.72 -16.16 -34.34
C THR A 128 -25.81 -15.40 -33.37
N ASP A 129 -24.62 -15.93 -33.13
CA ASP A 129 -23.61 -15.30 -32.29
C ASP A 129 -23.22 -13.91 -32.79
N ALA A 130 -22.66 -13.10 -31.90
CA ALA A 130 -21.91 -11.91 -32.30
C ALA A 130 -20.70 -12.29 -33.17
N ASP A 131 -20.34 -11.43 -34.13
CA ASP A 131 -19.26 -11.70 -35.11
C ASP A 131 -17.90 -11.97 -34.46
N SER A 132 -17.61 -11.26 -33.38
CA SER A 132 -16.32 -11.28 -32.72
C SER A 132 -16.44 -10.92 -31.26
N ALA A 133 -15.43 -11.29 -30.48
CA ALA A 133 -15.32 -10.86 -29.11
C ALA A 133 -14.99 -9.37 -29.02
N ARG A 134 -15.65 -8.66 -28.11
CA ARG A 134 -15.33 -7.27 -27.77
C ARG A 134 -14.37 -7.23 -26.59
N THR A 135 -13.47 -6.26 -26.59
CA THR A 135 -12.53 -6.00 -25.49
C THR A 135 -13.11 -5.00 -24.50
N PHE A 136 -12.94 -5.30 -23.21
CA PHE A 136 -13.29 -4.46 -22.08
C PHE A 136 -12.09 -4.32 -21.16
N ASN A 137 -11.85 -3.10 -20.66
CA ASN A 137 -10.74 -2.82 -19.76
C ASN A 137 -11.27 -2.43 -18.39
N PHE A 138 -10.62 -2.94 -17.34
CA PHE A 138 -10.93 -2.61 -15.95
C PHE A 138 -9.65 -2.34 -15.18
N SER A 139 -9.79 -1.64 -14.06
CA SER A 139 -8.66 -1.41 -13.18
C SER A 139 -9.09 -1.24 -11.73
N THR A 140 -8.20 -1.63 -10.82
CA THR A 140 -8.25 -1.34 -9.38
C THR A 140 -7.33 -0.19 -8.99
N LEU A 141 -6.69 0.47 -9.97
CA LEU A 141 -5.81 1.63 -9.77
C LEU A 141 -6.62 2.84 -9.29
N VAL A 142 -6.07 3.58 -8.33
CA VAL A 142 -6.51 4.95 -8.04
C VAL A 142 -6.43 5.80 -9.32
N PRO A 143 -7.48 6.58 -9.68
CA PRO A 143 -7.49 7.42 -10.87
C PRO A 143 -6.34 8.42 -10.88
N SER A 144 -5.68 8.53 -12.03
CA SER A 144 -4.57 9.46 -12.23
C SER A 144 -5.07 10.84 -12.59
N VAL A 145 -4.52 11.88 -11.95
CA VAL A 145 -4.74 13.28 -12.33
C VAL A 145 -3.63 13.80 -13.22
N MET A 146 -2.45 13.17 -13.20
CA MET A 146 -1.34 13.54 -14.07
C MET A 146 -0.33 12.40 -14.20
N THR A 147 0.43 12.42 -15.30
CA THR A 147 1.63 11.61 -15.48
C THR A 147 2.81 12.54 -15.68
N ILE A 148 3.89 12.37 -14.91
CA ILE A 148 5.13 13.13 -15.08
C ILE A 148 5.96 12.45 -16.18
N PRO A 149 6.34 13.17 -17.26
CA PRO A 149 7.20 12.63 -18.31
C PRO A 149 8.60 12.28 -17.80
N SER A 150 9.18 11.20 -18.33
CA SER A 150 10.58 10.83 -18.03
C SER A 150 11.55 11.96 -18.40
N GLY A 151 12.55 12.17 -17.55
CA GLY A 151 13.57 13.22 -17.68
C GLY A 151 13.26 14.50 -16.91
N GLU A 152 12.05 14.64 -16.36
CA GLU A 152 11.66 15.82 -15.58
C GLU A 152 12.26 15.86 -14.17
N GLU A 153 12.38 17.08 -13.65
CA GLU A 153 12.63 17.33 -12.23
C GLU A 153 11.26 17.47 -11.53
N ILE A 154 10.99 16.59 -10.57
CA ILE A 154 9.66 16.36 -10.02
C ILE A 154 9.12 17.61 -9.31
N SER A 155 9.95 18.31 -8.54
CA SER A 155 9.49 19.46 -7.77
C SER A 155 9.07 20.62 -8.67
N SER A 156 9.87 20.93 -9.69
CA SER A 156 9.58 21.94 -10.71
C SER A 156 8.34 21.57 -11.53
N TYR A 157 8.20 20.28 -11.90
CA TYR A 157 7.05 19.83 -12.68
C TYR A 157 5.74 19.97 -11.89
N ILE A 158 5.73 19.56 -10.62
CA ILE A 158 4.55 19.69 -9.75
C ILE A 158 4.23 21.16 -9.48
N ALA A 159 5.24 22.01 -9.27
CA ALA A 159 5.02 23.45 -9.11
C ALA A 159 4.41 24.11 -10.36
N ALA A 160 4.77 23.64 -11.56
CA ALA A 160 4.20 24.12 -12.82
C ALA A 160 2.80 23.56 -13.12
N HIS A 161 2.42 22.45 -12.48
CA HIS A 161 1.15 21.75 -12.68
C HIS A 161 0.45 21.53 -11.33
N PRO A 162 -0.02 22.60 -10.68
CA PRO A 162 -0.65 22.51 -9.38
C PRO A 162 -1.90 21.63 -9.43
N LEU A 163 -2.11 20.85 -8.37
CA LEU A 163 -3.25 19.98 -8.25
C LEU A 163 -4.53 20.78 -8.00
N ASP A 164 -5.60 20.43 -8.70
CA ASP A 164 -6.94 20.89 -8.36
C ASP A 164 -7.35 20.37 -6.98
N SER A 165 -8.28 21.07 -6.34
CA SER A 165 -8.83 20.62 -5.06
C SER A 165 -9.66 19.34 -5.25
N VAL A 166 -9.06 18.21 -4.92
CA VAL A 166 -9.70 16.88 -4.96
C VAL A 166 -10.14 16.45 -3.56
N THR A 167 -11.34 15.88 -3.45
CA THR A 167 -11.89 15.39 -2.17
C THR A 167 -11.57 13.92 -1.92
N GLU A 168 -11.35 13.16 -3.00
CA GLU A 168 -11.00 11.74 -2.98
C GLU A 168 -9.51 11.55 -3.24
N GLU A 169 -9.02 10.34 -2.96
CA GLU A 169 -7.65 9.96 -3.30
C GLU A 169 -7.45 9.95 -4.82
N VAL A 170 -6.38 10.58 -5.29
CA VAL A 170 -5.96 10.59 -6.70
C VAL A 170 -4.50 10.18 -6.84
N ALA A 171 -4.10 9.79 -8.04
CA ALA A 171 -2.73 9.38 -8.33
C ALA A 171 -1.97 10.41 -9.17
N ILE A 172 -0.68 10.53 -8.89
CA ILE A 172 0.32 11.11 -9.78
C ILE A 172 1.18 9.95 -10.26
N ASP A 173 1.14 9.68 -11.56
CA ASP A 173 1.89 8.58 -12.16
C ASP A 173 3.24 9.03 -12.71
N LEU A 174 4.21 8.13 -12.67
CA LEU A 174 5.46 8.22 -13.41
C LEU A 174 5.40 7.24 -14.59
N GLU A 175 5.95 7.64 -15.73
CA GLU A 175 6.05 6.76 -16.90
C GLU A 175 6.87 5.48 -16.59
N PRO A 176 6.46 4.32 -17.15
CA PRO A 176 7.21 3.07 -17.06
C PRO A 176 8.67 3.22 -17.50
N ASN A 177 9.61 2.69 -16.71
CA ASN A 177 11.07 2.81 -16.89
C ASN A 177 11.59 4.27 -16.95
N GLY A 178 10.79 5.26 -16.53
CA GLY A 178 11.19 6.65 -16.53
C GLY A 178 12.33 6.93 -15.55
N VAL A 179 13.12 7.96 -15.83
CA VAL A 179 14.20 8.43 -14.96
C VAL A 179 13.94 9.89 -14.61
N TYR A 180 13.95 10.21 -13.32
CA TYR A 180 13.58 11.51 -12.81
C TYR A 180 14.63 12.05 -11.85
N SER A 181 14.56 13.34 -11.58
CA SER A 181 15.30 13.96 -10.47
C SER A 181 14.34 14.59 -9.47
N LEU A 182 14.75 14.63 -8.20
CA LEU A 182 14.10 15.37 -7.13
C LEU A 182 15.21 16.04 -6.32
N ASN A 183 15.34 17.36 -6.44
CA ASN A 183 16.41 18.13 -5.79
C ASN A 183 15.92 19.04 -4.65
N GLU A 184 14.62 19.35 -4.63
CA GLU A 184 13.96 20.17 -3.62
C GLU A 184 12.73 19.45 -3.05
N GLY A 185 12.22 19.96 -1.93
CA GLY A 185 11.03 19.43 -1.26
C GLY A 185 9.76 19.65 -2.07
N VAL A 186 8.87 18.65 -2.10
CA VAL A 186 7.53 18.75 -2.67
C VAL A 186 6.49 18.63 -1.58
N ASP A 187 5.71 19.69 -1.36
CA ASP A 187 4.61 19.69 -0.40
C ASP A 187 3.27 19.37 -1.07
N PHE A 188 2.72 18.21 -0.73
CA PHE A 188 1.40 17.76 -1.18
C PHE A 188 0.25 18.29 -0.31
N ALA A 189 0.57 18.98 0.79
CA ALA A 189 -0.38 19.65 1.66
C ALA A 189 -1.56 18.74 2.07
N TYR A 190 -2.79 19.13 1.71
CA TYR A 190 -4.03 18.42 2.04
C TYR A 190 -4.45 17.37 1.01
N HIS A 191 -3.74 17.25 -0.12
CA HIS A 191 -4.14 16.34 -1.18
C HIS A 191 -3.92 14.89 -0.75
N LYS A 192 -4.96 14.07 -0.90
CA LYS A 192 -4.86 12.62 -0.69
C LYS A 192 -4.29 11.98 -1.94
N LEU A 193 -3.04 11.54 -1.88
CA LEU A 193 -2.28 11.15 -3.07
C LEU A 193 -1.73 9.73 -3.03
N THR A 194 -1.77 9.07 -4.18
CA THR A 194 -0.87 7.98 -4.52
C THR A 194 0.18 8.49 -5.53
N PHE A 195 1.43 8.62 -5.11
CA PHE A 195 2.57 8.81 -6.01
C PHE A 195 3.07 7.45 -6.50
N ARG A 196 2.88 7.16 -7.79
CA ARG A 196 2.92 5.79 -8.31
C ARG A 196 3.83 5.64 -9.52
N GLY A 197 4.69 4.63 -9.49
CA GLY A 197 5.39 4.11 -10.66
C GLY A 197 4.70 2.89 -11.26
N ASP A 198 5.26 2.34 -12.33
CA ASP A 198 4.76 1.09 -12.91
C ASP A 198 5.18 -0.13 -12.08
N LYS A 199 4.24 -1.06 -11.90
CA LYS A 199 4.40 -2.26 -11.07
C LYS A 199 5.53 -3.18 -11.54
N ILE A 200 5.76 -3.24 -12.85
CA ILE A 200 6.72 -4.14 -13.51
C ILE A 200 7.95 -3.36 -13.96
N HIS A 201 7.71 -2.21 -14.59
CA HIS A 201 8.69 -1.34 -15.19
C HIS A 201 8.96 -0.13 -14.30
N ARG A 202 9.47 -0.40 -13.08
CA ARG A 202 9.60 0.64 -12.06
C ARG A 202 10.49 1.79 -12.55
N PRO A 203 10.02 3.05 -12.44
CA PRO A 203 10.84 4.21 -12.68
C PRO A 203 11.92 4.38 -11.60
N ILE A 204 12.94 5.17 -11.93
CA ILE A 204 14.01 5.57 -11.02
C ILE A 204 13.89 7.07 -10.73
N VAL A 205 13.85 7.44 -9.46
CA VAL A 205 13.92 8.83 -9.01
C VAL A 205 15.27 9.05 -8.32
N ASN A 206 16.10 9.93 -8.89
CA ASN A 206 17.36 10.33 -8.29
C ASN A 206 17.10 11.49 -7.32
N ILE A 207 17.20 11.21 -6.03
CA ILE A 207 17.07 12.21 -4.98
C ILE A 207 18.45 12.79 -4.70
N THR A 208 18.58 14.09 -4.93
CA THR A 208 19.82 14.85 -4.73
C THR A 208 19.55 16.01 -3.76
N GLY A 209 20.56 16.47 -3.03
CA GLY A 209 20.38 17.59 -2.10
C GLY A 209 19.25 17.35 -1.10
N ASP A 210 18.43 18.38 -0.84
CA ASP A 210 17.31 18.31 0.11
C ASP A 210 15.99 17.85 -0.54
N GLY A 211 16.06 17.02 -1.60
CA GLY A 211 14.87 16.44 -2.21
C GLY A 211 14.11 15.52 -1.25
N HIS A 212 12.82 15.79 -1.01
CA HIS A 212 11.95 14.99 -0.14
C HIS A 212 10.47 15.29 -0.41
N PHE A 213 9.57 14.53 0.22
CA PHE A 213 8.13 14.77 0.17
C PHE A 213 7.61 15.30 1.51
N GLU A 214 6.76 16.32 1.46
CA GLU A 214 6.02 16.86 2.60
C GLU A 214 4.51 16.56 2.45
N THR A 215 3.83 16.25 3.55
CA THR A 215 2.36 16.07 3.55
C THR A 215 1.77 16.27 4.94
N TYR A 216 0.47 16.59 4.99
CA TYR A 216 -0.37 16.46 6.19
C TYR A 216 -1.68 15.70 5.93
N ALA A 217 -1.77 14.96 4.83
CA ALA A 217 -2.89 14.11 4.42
C ALA A 217 -2.40 12.74 3.92
N THR A 218 -3.29 11.94 3.32
CA THR A 218 -2.93 10.62 2.78
C THR A 218 -1.81 10.74 1.77
N LEU A 219 -0.72 9.99 1.98
CA LEU A 219 0.34 9.84 0.99
C LEU A 219 0.71 8.36 0.85
N LYS A 220 0.43 7.81 -0.33
CA LYS A 220 0.90 6.49 -0.74
C LYS A 220 2.03 6.64 -1.74
N VAL A 221 3.14 5.93 -1.54
CA VAL A 221 4.27 5.88 -2.49
C VAL A 221 4.43 4.43 -2.93
N LYS A 222 4.26 4.17 -4.22
CA LYS A 222 4.16 2.79 -4.74
C LYS A 222 4.98 2.56 -6.00
N TYR A 223 5.68 1.42 -6.06
CA TYR A 223 6.36 0.90 -7.27
C TYR A 223 7.43 1.81 -7.86
N ILE A 224 8.26 2.45 -7.02
CA ILE A 224 9.32 3.35 -7.46
C ILE A 224 10.67 2.91 -6.87
N ASN A 225 11.73 3.04 -7.66
CA ASN A 225 13.10 2.91 -7.18
C ASN A 225 13.64 4.32 -6.89
N PHE A 226 14.15 4.56 -5.68
CA PHE A 226 14.73 5.82 -5.26
C PHE A 226 16.25 5.66 -5.10
N ASP A 227 17.03 6.37 -5.91
CA ASP A 227 18.47 6.52 -5.69
C ASP A 227 18.71 7.75 -4.82
N MET A 228 19.15 7.53 -3.58
CA MET A 228 19.41 8.60 -2.61
C MET A 228 20.91 8.78 -2.34
N SER A 229 21.77 8.29 -3.24
CA SER A 229 23.23 8.33 -3.07
C SER A 229 23.79 9.75 -2.93
N GLU A 230 23.10 10.75 -3.49
CA GLU A 230 23.47 12.17 -3.44
C GLU A 230 22.51 13.00 -2.58
N SER A 231 21.61 12.34 -1.84
CA SER A 231 20.65 13.02 -0.96
C SER A 231 21.32 13.47 0.34
N THR A 232 20.97 14.68 0.77
CA THR A 232 21.30 15.25 2.08
C THR A 232 20.06 15.46 2.95
N ALA A 233 18.88 15.04 2.49
CA ALA A 233 17.63 15.26 3.19
C ALA A 233 17.63 14.61 4.58
N GLU A 234 17.00 15.27 5.56
CA GLU A 234 16.82 14.74 6.92
C GLU A 234 15.80 13.59 6.96
N GLY A 235 14.87 13.54 5.99
CA GLY A 235 13.96 12.43 5.80
C GLY A 235 13.37 12.34 4.39
N PHE A 236 12.93 11.15 4.00
CA PHE A 236 12.25 10.92 2.72
C PHE A 236 10.83 11.51 2.70
N ILE A 237 10.06 11.30 3.78
CA ILE A 237 8.77 11.95 4.02
C ILE A 237 8.86 12.80 5.29
N ALA A 238 8.32 14.01 5.23
CA ALA A 238 8.29 14.93 6.34
C ALA A 238 6.89 15.52 6.57
N MET A 239 6.62 15.97 7.80
CA MET A 239 5.43 16.77 8.09
C MET A 239 5.46 18.06 7.28
N SER A 240 4.35 18.40 6.63
CA SER A 240 4.26 19.63 5.85
C SER A 240 4.27 20.91 6.71
N LYS A 241 5.10 21.87 6.31
CA LYS A 241 5.19 23.20 6.94
C LYS A 241 4.00 24.11 6.64
N THR A 242 3.20 23.77 5.64
CA THR A 242 1.99 24.53 5.28
C THR A 242 0.73 24.07 6.03
N ALA A 243 0.87 23.06 6.91
CA ALA A 243 -0.21 22.53 7.73
C ALA A 243 -1.02 23.62 8.45
N PRO A 244 -2.35 23.68 8.22
CA PRO A 244 -3.18 24.72 8.81
C PRO A 244 -3.52 24.41 10.28
N ASP A 245 -3.84 25.45 11.04
CA ASP A 245 -4.29 25.31 12.44
C ASP A 245 -5.52 24.40 12.59
N SER A 246 -6.34 24.23 11.55
CA SER A 246 -7.51 23.36 11.58
C SER A 246 -7.21 21.89 11.86
N ILE A 247 -5.98 21.42 11.60
CA ILE A 247 -5.56 20.04 11.92
C ILE A 247 -4.77 19.94 13.24
N LYS A 248 -4.64 21.05 13.98
CA LYS A 248 -4.17 20.96 15.37
C LYS A 248 -5.17 20.18 16.19
N VAL A 249 -4.68 19.33 17.08
CA VAL A 249 -5.49 18.35 17.78
C VAL A 249 -6.68 18.97 18.53
N GLU A 250 -6.53 20.17 19.10
CA GLU A 250 -7.61 20.86 19.81
C GLU A 250 -8.77 21.33 18.92
N ASN A 251 -8.57 21.37 17.59
CA ASN A 251 -9.56 21.81 16.61
C ASN A 251 -10.29 20.63 15.95
N LEU A 252 -9.83 19.40 16.17
CA LEU A 252 -10.39 18.19 15.57
C LEU A 252 -11.44 17.55 16.48
N TRP A 253 -12.47 16.98 15.87
CA TRP A 253 -13.39 16.07 16.57
C TRP A 253 -12.79 14.65 16.59
N PRO A 254 -12.91 13.87 17.67
CA PRO A 254 -13.55 14.15 18.96
C PRO A 254 -12.61 14.77 20.01
N TYR A 255 -11.41 15.17 19.63
CA TYR A 255 -10.36 15.67 20.53
C TYR A 255 -10.74 16.98 21.24
N ASN A 256 -11.51 17.84 20.57
CA ASN A 256 -12.01 19.12 21.08
C ASN A 256 -12.97 18.98 22.28
N ILE A 257 -13.41 17.77 22.62
CA ILE A 257 -14.26 17.49 23.78
C ILE A 257 -13.38 17.33 25.04
N SER A 258 -13.12 18.43 25.75
CA SER A 258 -12.18 18.48 26.89
C SER A 258 -12.47 17.42 27.97
N ASP A 259 -13.73 17.24 28.34
CA ASP A 259 -14.14 16.36 29.44
C ASP A 259 -13.92 14.88 29.11
N LYS A 260 -13.84 14.54 27.82
CA LYS A 260 -13.52 13.20 27.33
C LYS A 260 -12.01 13.01 27.11
N ASN A 261 -11.25 14.09 27.07
CA ASN A 261 -9.81 14.10 26.78
C ASN A 261 -9.01 14.89 27.83
N PRO A 262 -9.15 14.61 29.14
CA PRO A 262 -8.56 15.44 30.20
C PRO A 262 -7.02 15.47 30.23
N LYS A 263 -6.36 14.54 29.54
CA LYS A 263 -4.89 14.42 29.48
C LYS A 263 -4.29 14.86 28.15
N LEU A 264 -5.12 15.16 27.15
CA LEU A 264 -4.66 15.48 25.81
C LEU A 264 -3.80 16.75 25.83
N SER A 265 -2.57 16.64 25.36
CA SER A 265 -1.71 17.78 25.09
C SER A 265 -2.20 18.52 23.84
N LYS A 266 -2.12 19.85 23.86
CA LYS A 266 -2.58 20.71 22.76
C LYS A 266 -1.41 21.26 21.93
N GLY A 267 -1.72 21.85 20.79
CA GLY A 267 -0.78 22.61 19.97
C GLY A 267 0.08 21.75 19.05
N HIS A 268 -0.26 20.47 18.87
CA HIS A 268 0.37 19.61 17.85
C HIS A 268 -0.56 19.34 16.69
N TYR A 269 0.01 19.21 15.50
CA TYR A 269 -0.69 18.77 14.30
C TYR A 269 -0.95 17.26 14.38
N MET A 270 -2.13 16.85 13.95
CA MET A 270 -2.53 15.44 13.89
C MET A 270 -2.82 15.05 12.45
N VAL A 271 -2.01 14.13 11.92
CA VAL A 271 -2.25 13.51 10.61
C VAL A 271 -2.98 12.20 10.85
N GLU A 272 -4.30 12.21 10.66
CA GLU A 272 -5.16 11.02 10.83
C GLU A 272 -5.15 10.10 9.61
N ASP A 273 -4.88 10.68 8.44
CA ASP A 273 -4.76 9.96 7.17
C ASP A 273 -3.45 9.14 7.11
N PRO A 274 -3.42 8.04 6.34
CA PRO A 274 -2.27 7.13 6.32
C PRO A 274 -1.11 7.61 5.44
N ILE A 275 0.10 7.36 5.94
CA ILE A 275 1.34 7.37 5.13
C ILE A 275 1.69 5.91 4.83
N TYR A 276 1.75 5.54 3.55
CA TYR A 276 1.91 4.16 3.10
C TYR A 276 2.96 4.04 1.99
N ILE A 277 4.06 3.36 2.26
CA ILE A 277 5.12 3.12 1.28
C ILE A 277 5.11 1.64 0.94
N ALA A 278 4.96 1.30 -0.34
CA ALA A 278 4.99 -0.11 -0.72
C ALA A 278 5.62 -0.42 -2.07
N ASN A 279 6.20 -1.61 -2.17
CA ASN A 279 6.80 -2.11 -3.41
C ASN A 279 7.90 -1.17 -3.97
N CYS A 280 8.54 -0.39 -3.09
CA CYS A 280 9.58 0.56 -3.44
C CYS A 280 10.96 0.06 -3.03
N TRP A 281 11.98 0.45 -3.80
CA TRP A 281 13.38 0.20 -3.46
C TRP A 281 14.08 1.52 -3.15
N PHE A 282 14.89 1.56 -2.10
CA PHE A 282 15.62 2.76 -1.69
C PHE A 282 17.09 2.41 -1.61
N LYS A 283 17.90 3.06 -2.43
CA LYS A 283 19.36 2.95 -2.41
C LYS A 283 19.93 4.10 -1.61
N ASN A 284 20.86 3.79 -0.71
CA ASN A 284 21.61 4.77 0.09
C ASN A 284 20.75 5.78 0.86
N LEU A 285 19.61 5.37 1.43
CA LEU A 285 18.81 6.25 2.31
C LEU A 285 19.72 6.81 3.43
N PRO A 286 20.01 8.12 3.46
CA PRO A 286 21.03 8.66 4.36
C PRO A 286 20.51 8.81 5.79
N HIS A 287 19.23 9.14 5.95
CA HIS A 287 18.61 9.50 7.22
C HIS A 287 17.23 8.83 7.39
N ALA A 288 16.19 9.59 7.74
CA ALA A 288 14.90 9.06 8.10
C ALA A 288 14.06 8.66 6.87
N MET A 289 13.22 7.65 7.04
CA MET A 289 12.08 7.42 6.16
C MET A 289 10.95 8.40 6.48
N LEU A 290 10.71 8.66 7.77
CA LEU A 290 9.72 9.63 8.26
C LEU A 290 10.33 10.59 9.29
N TYR A 291 10.17 11.89 9.05
CA TYR A 291 10.72 12.97 9.85
C TYR A 291 9.64 13.96 10.31
N ASP A 292 9.80 14.54 11.51
CA ASP A 292 8.83 15.51 12.06
C ASP A 292 8.90 16.91 11.41
N ASN A 293 9.90 17.17 10.57
CA ASN A 293 10.17 18.48 9.99
C ASN A 293 10.35 19.61 11.02
N GLU A 294 10.82 19.26 12.21
CA GLU A 294 10.88 20.15 13.39
C GLU A 294 9.51 20.74 13.79
N LEU A 295 8.42 20.08 13.37
CA LEU A 295 7.05 20.45 13.74
C LEU A 295 6.54 19.56 14.87
N ASN A 296 5.77 20.17 15.76
CA ASN A 296 5.06 19.46 16.80
C ASN A 296 3.90 18.66 16.17
N CYS A 297 4.15 17.41 15.78
CA CYS A 297 3.23 16.59 15.01
C CYS A 297 3.05 15.18 15.59
N ALA A 298 1.96 14.53 15.21
CA ALA A 298 1.68 13.12 15.47
C ALA A 298 0.99 12.50 14.25
N PHE A 299 1.23 11.21 14.03
CA PHE A 299 0.70 10.46 12.89
C PHE A 299 -0.14 9.28 13.36
N TRP A 300 -1.25 9.02 12.71
CA TRP A 300 -2.08 7.85 13.02
C TRP A 300 -1.54 6.57 12.42
N TYR A 301 -1.12 6.60 11.16
CA TYR A 301 -0.68 5.41 10.44
C TYR A 301 0.58 5.67 9.65
N PHE A 302 1.57 4.80 9.86
CA PHE A 302 2.78 4.74 9.05
C PHE A 302 3.06 3.29 8.69
N THR A 303 3.10 3.01 7.39
CA THR A 303 3.29 1.66 6.87
C THR A 303 4.40 1.59 5.83
N VAL A 304 5.27 0.58 5.96
CA VAL A 304 6.26 0.18 4.96
C VAL A 304 6.02 -1.28 4.61
N SER A 305 5.65 -1.59 3.37
CA SER A 305 5.27 -2.95 2.96
C SER A 305 5.93 -3.38 1.65
N ASN A 306 6.46 -4.60 1.61
CA ASN A 306 7.07 -5.17 0.40
C ASN A 306 8.22 -4.32 -0.19
N CYS A 307 9.06 -3.72 0.66
CA CYS A 307 10.14 -2.82 0.26
C CYS A 307 11.53 -3.45 0.42
N ILE A 308 12.50 -2.95 -0.36
CA ILE A 308 13.93 -3.15 -0.08
C ILE A 308 14.50 -1.76 0.25
N VAL A 309 14.86 -1.55 1.51
CA VAL A 309 15.40 -0.28 1.99
C VAL A 309 16.86 -0.47 2.36
N GLN A 310 17.75 -0.03 1.48
CA GLN A 310 19.18 0.06 1.73
C GLN A 310 19.51 1.44 2.28
N MET A 311 19.89 1.48 3.54
CA MET A 311 20.37 2.66 4.22
C MET A 311 21.88 2.80 4.03
N ARG A 312 22.35 4.04 4.05
CA ARG A 312 23.76 4.40 4.24
C ARG A 312 23.85 5.47 5.32
N ASN A 313 23.26 5.16 6.46
CA ASN A 313 23.16 6.08 7.59
C ASN A 313 24.39 5.92 8.48
N GLU A 314 25.40 6.76 8.27
CA GLU A 314 26.66 6.76 9.03
C GLU A 314 26.57 7.53 10.37
N THR A 315 27.55 7.27 11.25
CA THR A 315 27.63 7.73 12.67
C THR A 315 27.45 9.23 12.96
N LYS A 316 27.40 10.10 11.96
CA LYS A 316 27.23 11.55 12.15
C LYS A 316 25.79 12.00 12.34
N SER A 317 24.81 11.16 11.99
CA SER A 317 23.40 11.48 12.20
C SER A 317 22.90 10.81 13.48
N ASN A 318 22.27 11.58 14.36
CA ASN A 318 21.44 11.06 15.45
C ASN A 318 20.02 10.72 14.95
N VAL A 319 19.87 10.57 13.63
CA VAL A 319 18.61 10.56 12.89
C VAL A 319 18.26 9.13 12.55
N GLY A 320 17.17 8.66 13.14
CA GLY A 320 16.67 7.30 13.00
C GLY A 320 15.88 7.06 11.71
N PHE A 321 15.41 5.83 11.53
CA PHE A 321 14.53 5.47 10.39
C PHE A 321 13.16 6.17 10.52
N ILE A 322 12.61 6.17 11.74
CA ILE A 322 11.51 7.05 12.14
C ILE A 322 12.07 8.04 13.15
N ASN A 323 12.14 9.32 12.79
CA ASN A 323 12.77 10.35 13.59
C ASN A 323 11.81 11.51 13.89
N LEU A 324 11.10 11.41 15.00
CA LEU A 324 10.27 12.49 15.55
C LEU A 324 10.93 13.11 16.80
N TYR A 325 12.26 13.19 16.79
CA TYR A 325 13.02 13.59 17.98
C TYR A 325 13.03 15.10 18.23
N LYS A 326 12.93 15.91 17.17
CA LYS A 326 13.12 17.36 17.29
C LYS A 326 11.91 18.01 17.93
N ALA A 327 10.72 17.71 17.41
CA ALA A 327 9.47 18.30 17.85
C ALA A 327 8.29 17.32 17.88
N GLY A 328 8.35 16.23 17.13
CA GLY A 328 7.23 15.30 17.00
C GLY A 328 6.96 14.47 18.25
N LYS A 329 5.74 13.94 18.33
CA LYS A 329 5.20 13.26 19.51
C LYS A 329 5.27 11.74 19.39
N ALA A 330 4.44 11.16 18.51
CA ALA A 330 4.37 9.72 18.30
C ALA A 330 3.62 9.37 17.02
N ILE A 331 3.77 8.11 16.61
CA ILE A 331 2.96 7.42 15.63
C ILE A 331 2.09 6.39 16.36
N LYS A 332 0.79 6.42 16.09
CA LYS A 332 -0.18 5.53 16.74
C LYS A 332 -0.07 4.10 16.24
N ASN A 333 -0.04 3.91 14.93
CA ASN A 333 0.03 2.60 14.30
C ASN A 333 1.22 2.54 13.35
N ILE A 334 2.16 1.64 13.64
CA ILE A 334 3.30 1.36 12.77
C ILE A 334 3.16 -0.05 12.23
N VAL A 335 3.26 -0.20 10.92
CA VAL A 335 3.32 -1.51 10.25
C VAL A 335 4.55 -1.55 9.36
N ILE A 336 5.45 -2.50 9.62
CA ILE A 336 6.56 -2.79 8.70
C ILE A 336 6.48 -4.27 8.37
N GLU A 337 6.23 -4.59 7.10
CA GLU A 337 5.99 -5.96 6.70
C GLU A 337 6.61 -6.34 5.35
N LYS A 338 6.92 -7.63 5.19
CA LYS A 338 7.38 -8.22 3.91
C LYS A 338 8.57 -7.48 3.30
N SER A 339 9.40 -6.88 4.16
CA SER A 339 10.43 -5.93 3.73
C SER A 339 11.82 -6.36 4.17
N THR A 340 12.82 -5.87 3.46
CA THR A 340 14.22 -6.00 3.83
C THR A 340 14.77 -4.61 4.08
N ILE A 341 15.11 -4.31 5.32
CA ILE A 341 15.65 -3.01 5.73
C ILE A 341 17.04 -3.25 6.28
N TYR A 342 18.05 -2.67 5.64
CA TYR A 342 19.43 -2.89 6.01
C TYR A 342 20.29 -1.65 5.89
N ASN A 343 21.36 -1.58 6.67
CA ASN A 343 22.35 -0.51 6.58
C ASN A 343 23.68 -1.08 6.09
N THR A 344 24.29 -0.44 5.09
CA THR A 344 25.57 -0.90 4.54
C THR A 344 26.76 -0.51 5.42
N VAL A 345 26.55 0.42 6.36
CA VAL A 345 27.55 0.90 7.32
C VAL A 345 27.09 0.68 8.76
N ASP A 346 28.04 0.59 9.69
CA ASP A 346 27.74 0.55 11.12
C ASP A 346 27.28 1.91 11.63
N ASN A 347 26.30 1.90 12.54
CA ASN A 347 25.80 3.11 13.18
C ASN A 347 25.55 2.86 14.67
N GLY A 348 26.32 3.57 15.51
CA GLY A 348 26.23 3.50 16.97
C GLY A 348 25.65 4.76 17.62
N SER A 349 24.95 5.62 16.88
CA SER A 349 24.46 6.91 17.40
C SER A 349 22.98 7.18 17.11
N ALA A 350 22.44 6.62 16.03
CA ALA A 350 21.01 6.66 15.71
C ALA A 350 20.27 5.40 16.20
N CYS A 351 18.94 5.46 16.17
CA CYS A 351 18.05 4.35 16.53
C CYS A 351 16.99 4.14 15.47
N PHE A 352 16.35 2.97 15.43
CA PHE A 352 15.33 2.69 14.42
C PHE A 352 14.09 3.59 14.58
N ILE A 353 13.57 3.73 15.81
CA ILE A 353 12.45 4.62 16.13
C ILE A 353 12.85 5.56 17.25
N ARG A 354 12.69 6.87 17.00
CA ARG A 354 12.99 7.93 17.98
C ARG A 354 11.84 8.91 18.09
N TYR A 355 11.36 9.12 19.31
CA TYR A 355 10.44 10.22 19.64
C TYR A 355 11.14 11.31 20.46
N GLN A 356 10.54 12.49 20.56
CA GLN A 356 11.12 13.61 21.31
C GLN A 356 11.28 13.27 22.80
N HIS A 357 10.24 12.72 23.43
CA HIS A 357 10.23 12.42 24.86
C HIS A 357 9.19 11.32 25.21
N PRO A 358 9.46 10.40 26.16
CA PRO A 358 8.52 9.34 26.55
C PRO A 358 7.13 9.86 26.95
N SER A 359 7.05 10.99 27.66
CA SER A 359 5.75 11.60 28.03
C SER A 359 4.96 12.10 26.82
N ASN A 360 5.63 12.49 25.73
CA ASN A 360 4.98 12.93 24.49
C ASN A 360 4.60 11.74 23.61
N ALA A 361 5.10 10.54 23.91
CA ALA A 361 4.73 9.29 23.26
C ALA A 361 3.60 8.53 23.97
N GLN A 362 2.99 9.11 25.01
CA GLN A 362 1.84 8.51 25.70
C GLN A 362 0.57 8.68 24.85
N PRO A 363 -0.13 7.61 24.45
CA PRO A 363 -1.27 7.72 23.55
C PRO A 363 -2.37 8.64 24.09
N ASN A 364 -2.72 8.56 25.37
CA ASN A 364 -3.73 9.43 25.97
C ASN A 364 -3.38 10.94 25.98
N LYS A 365 -2.09 11.29 25.89
CA LYS A 365 -1.62 12.68 25.79
C LYS A 365 -1.51 13.15 24.34
N THR A 366 -1.37 12.23 23.40
CA THR A 366 -1.11 12.57 21.99
C THR A 366 -2.36 12.39 21.13
N PHE A 367 -3.02 11.25 21.27
CA PHE A 367 -4.23 10.86 20.54
C PHE A 367 -5.50 10.93 21.42
N GLY A 368 -5.38 11.27 22.71
CA GLY A 368 -6.54 11.47 23.58
C GLY A 368 -7.11 10.17 24.19
N SER A 369 -8.17 10.33 24.98
CA SER A 369 -8.80 9.27 25.77
C SER A 369 -10.30 9.11 25.53
N TYR A 370 -10.77 9.59 24.37
CA TYR A 370 -12.18 9.54 24.00
C TYR A 370 -12.75 8.11 23.96
N SER A 371 -11.96 7.16 23.46
CA SER A 371 -12.27 5.73 23.43
C SER A 371 -11.02 4.87 23.60
N ALA A 372 -11.20 3.55 23.72
CA ALA A 372 -10.10 2.57 23.79
C ALA A 372 -9.18 2.62 22.56
N GLU A 373 -9.75 2.89 21.38
CA GLU A 373 -8.99 3.08 20.16
C GLU A 373 -8.06 4.28 20.29
N TYR A 374 -8.56 5.46 20.70
CA TYR A 374 -7.78 6.70 20.79
C TYR A 374 -6.66 6.61 21.83
N GLN A 375 -6.92 5.98 22.97
CA GLN A 375 -5.93 5.88 24.05
C GLN A 375 -4.90 4.77 23.87
N SER A 376 -4.85 4.07 22.75
CA SER A 376 -3.88 2.99 22.49
C SER A 376 -2.96 3.29 21.33
N GLN A 377 -1.92 2.48 21.17
CA GLN A 377 -1.02 2.49 20.02
C GLN A 377 -0.55 1.06 19.71
N SER A 378 -0.23 0.78 18.45
CA SER A 378 0.13 -0.57 18.00
C SER A 378 1.28 -0.57 17.01
N TRP A 379 2.29 -1.39 17.25
CA TRP A 379 3.40 -1.62 16.33
C TRP A 379 3.39 -3.07 15.87
N THR A 380 3.47 -3.27 14.56
CA THR A 380 3.50 -4.59 13.93
C THR A 380 4.71 -4.68 13.02
N PHE A 381 5.57 -5.66 13.29
CA PHE A 381 6.67 -6.06 12.44
C PHE A 381 6.40 -7.49 12.00
N SER A 382 6.24 -7.75 10.71
CA SER A 382 5.92 -9.09 10.21
C SER A 382 6.70 -9.46 8.98
N GLN A 383 7.22 -10.69 8.92
CA GLN A 383 7.89 -11.23 7.73
C GLN A 383 8.93 -10.25 7.16
N THR A 384 9.79 -9.71 8.03
CA THR A 384 10.71 -8.61 7.69
C THR A 384 12.11 -8.95 8.15
N THR A 385 13.09 -8.67 7.29
CA THR A 385 14.51 -8.81 7.61
C THR A 385 15.08 -7.44 7.97
N PHE A 386 15.51 -7.28 9.21
CA PHE A 386 16.29 -6.15 9.69
C PHE A 386 17.75 -6.55 9.77
N SER A 387 18.62 -5.93 8.98
CA SER A 387 20.06 -6.23 8.96
C SER A 387 20.87 -4.97 9.24
N LYS A 388 21.61 -4.94 10.35
CA LYS A 388 22.46 -3.80 10.73
C LYS A 388 21.73 -2.46 10.83
N THR A 389 20.41 -2.46 11.07
CA THR A 389 19.61 -1.26 11.30
C THR A 389 19.94 -0.68 12.69
N TYR A 390 21.13 -0.06 12.76
CA TYR A 390 21.78 0.51 13.95
C TYR A 390 22.42 -0.54 14.86
N THR A 391 23.73 -0.73 14.68
CA THR A 391 24.55 -1.77 15.32
C THR A 391 25.11 -1.37 16.69
N GLY A 392 25.10 -0.10 17.10
CA GLY A 392 25.80 0.32 18.32
C GLY A 392 24.97 1.02 19.40
N TRP A 393 23.70 1.36 19.14
CA TRP A 393 22.87 2.09 20.10
C TRP A 393 21.55 1.40 20.45
N ARG A 394 20.41 1.94 20.04
CA ARG A 394 19.08 1.46 20.45
C ARG A 394 18.25 1.13 19.24
N PHE A 395 17.42 0.09 19.30
CA PHE A 395 16.37 -0.06 18.30
C PHE A 395 15.29 1.01 18.47
N VAL A 396 14.89 1.28 19.72
CA VAL A 396 13.83 2.24 20.04
C VAL A 396 14.27 3.18 21.16
N ASN A 397 13.89 4.45 21.05
CA ASN A 397 14.17 5.44 22.08
C ASN A 397 13.00 6.43 22.29
N ASN A 398 12.84 6.87 23.54
CA ASN A 398 11.82 7.83 23.98
C ASN A 398 10.35 7.41 23.74
N THR A 399 10.08 6.11 23.77
CA THR A 399 8.72 5.55 23.64
C THR A 399 8.08 5.31 25.01
N SER A 400 6.74 5.26 25.03
CA SER A 400 5.94 4.91 26.20
C SER A 400 5.31 3.53 26.04
N GLY A 401 5.40 2.69 27.09
CA GLY A 401 4.74 1.38 27.13
C GLY A 401 3.28 1.39 27.56
N SER A 402 2.70 2.56 27.85
CA SER A 402 1.27 2.70 28.22
C SER A 402 0.36 2.41 27.03
N ASP A 403 -0.64 1.55 27.24
CA ASP A 403 -1.68 1.20 26.25
C ASP A 403 -1.09 0.83 24.87
N PHE A 404 0.06 0.15 24.91
CA PHE A 404 0.88 -0.20 23.76
C PHE A 404 0.73 -1.68 23.43
N THR A 405 0.55 -1.99 22.14
CA THR A 405 0.55 -3.36 21.63
C THR A 405 1.71 -3.55 20.65
N LEU A 406 2.50 -4.60 20.85
CA LEU A 406 3.58 -5.00 19.97
C LEU A 406 3.33 -6.39 19.40
N ASN A 407 3.37 -6.50 18.08
CA ASN A 407 3.34 -7.78 17.38
C ASN A 407 4.62 -7.91 16.55
N VAL A 408 5.39 -8.97 16.81
CA VAL A 408 6.60 -9.30 16.02
C VAL A 408 6.49 -10.74 15.55
N ASP A 409 6.39 -10.93 14.25
CA ASP A 409 5.99 -12.21 13.66
C ASP A 409 6.88 -12.57 12.45
N HIS A 410 7.57 -13.71 12.48
CA HIS A 410 8.45 -14.16 11.38
C HIS A 410 9.50 -13.12 10.96
N CYS A 411 10.08 -12.36 11.89
CA CYS A 411 11.14 -11.40 11.57
C CYS A 411 12.55 -12.00 11.77
N ILE A 412 13.52 -11.55 10.95
CA ILE A 412 14.95 -11.77 11.21
C ILE A 412 15.56 -10.45 11.69
N PHE A 413 16.26 -10.50 12.82
CA PHE A 413 17.06 -9.40 13.34
C PHE A 413 18.54 -9.80 13.31
N TYR A 414 19.26 -9.35 12.29
CA TYR A 414 20.68 -9.59 12.11
C TYR A 414 21.49 -8.36 12.51
N ASP A 415 22.30 -8.50 13.55
CA ASP A 415 23.17 -7.46 14.09
C ASP A 415 22.44 -6.14 14.45
N VAL A 416 21.32 -6.26 15.16
CA VAL A 416 20.52 -5.10 15.60
C VAL A 416 20.70 -4.87 17.11
N ALA A 417 21.07 -3.65 17.51
CA ALA A 417 21.40 -3.34 18.90
C ALA A 417 20.16 -3.08 19.77
N GLN A 418 20.21 -3.58 21.01
CA GLN A 418 19.24 -3.30 22.09
C GLN A 418 17.75 -3.40 21.68
N LEU A 419 17.35 -4.49 21.01
CA LEU A 419 15.95 -4.77 20.67
C LEU A 419 15.05 -4.79 21.91
N TYR A 420 15.55 -5.22 23.07
CA TYR A 420 14.81 -5.21 24.34
C TYR A 420 14.22 -3.84 24.73
N ARG A 421 14.67 -2.74 24.11
CA ARG A 421 14.07 -1.42 24.30
C ARG A 421 12.65 -1.30 23.74
N MET A 422 12.25 -2.16 22.81
CA MET A 422 10.88 -2.22 22.31
C MET A 422 9.99 -3.16 23.14
N ASP A 423 10.55 -3.91 24.09
CA ASP A 423 9.84 -4.91 24.91
C ASP A 423 8.92 -4.25 25.96
N MET A 424 7.81 -3.66 25.51
CA MET A 424 6.88 -2.92 26.35
C MET A 424 5.43 -3.23 25.99
N GLY A 425 4.49 -2.90 26.89
CA GLY A 425 3.06 -3.08 26.67
C GLY A 425 2.61 -4.54 26.58
N SER A 426 1.51 -4.77 25.87
CA SER A 426 1.02 -6.11 25.50
C SER A 426 1.77 -6.59 24.27
N LYS A 427 2.26 -7.84 24.29
CA LYS A 427 3.25 -8.32 23.32
C LYS A 427 2.85 -9.69 22.78
N THR A 428 3.03 -9.88 21.48
CA THR A 428 2.91 -11.15 20.78
C THR A 428 4.18 -11.40 19.97
N TYR A 429 4.86 -12.51 20.23
CA TYR A 429 6.07 -12.91 19.50
C TYR A 429 5.87 -14.31 18.88
N ARG A 430 6.22 -14.45 17.60
CA ARG A 430 6.08 -15.72 16.86
C ARG A 430 7.20 -15.88 15.86
N PHE A 431 7.87 -17.04 15.89
CA PHE A 431 8.83 -17.48 14.87
C PHE A 431 9.86 -16.41 14.44
N ASN A 432 10.35 -15.60 15.39
CA ASN A 432 11.39 -14.62 15.10
C ASN A 432 12.79 -15.23 15.27
N PHE A 433 13.76 -14.62 14.61
CA PHE A 433 15.15 -15.05 14.60
C PHE A 433 16.06 -13.87 14.95
N LEU A 434 17.05 -14.13 15.80
CA LEU A 434 18.01 -13.14 16.26
C LEU A 434 19.43 -13.67 16.07
N TRP A 435 20.31 -12.83 15.54
CA TRP A 435 21.74 -13.04 15.63
C TRP A 435 22.48 -11.72 15.77
N SER A 436 23.59 -11.72 16.50
CA SER A 436 24.51 -10.59 16.56
C SER A 436 25.93 -11.09 16.82
N PRO A 437 26.96 -10.44 16.27
CA PRO A 437 28.34 -10.70 16.66
C PRO A 437 28.64 -10.26 18.11
N ARG A 438 27.74 -9.49 18.75
CA ARG A 438 27.88 -9.03 20.14
C ARG A 438 27.09 -9.92 21.09
N GLU A 439 27.80 -10.73 21.87
CA GLU A 439 27.19 -11.67 22.83
C GLU A 439 26.27 -10.97 23.85
N ASP A 440 26.59 -9.74 24.24
CA ASP A 440 25.78 -8.94 25.16
C ASP A 440 24.41 -8.56 24.59
N ASP A 441 24.32 -8.28 23.28
CA ASP A 441 23.04 -8.00 22.63
C ASP A 441 22.18 -9.27 22.59
N ILE A 442 22.77 -10.42 22.26
CA ILE A 442 22.08 -11.71 22.33
C ILE A 442 21.54 -11.95 23.75
N LYS A 443 22.39 -11.85 24.77
CA LYS A 443 22.01 -12.10 26.17
C LYS A 443 20.86 -11.21 26.64
N ARG A 444 20.88 -9.92 26.31
CA ARG A 444 19.83 -8.98 26.75
C ARG A 444 18.51 -9.21 26.02
N ASN A 445 18.56 -9.49 24.72
CA ASN A 445 17.36 -9.69 23.91
C ASN A 445 16.73 -11.08 24.15
N ASN A 446 17.53 -12.10 24.47
CA ASN A 446 17.03 -13.46 24.75
C ASN A 446 16.17 -13.56 26.02
N ASN A 447 16.19 -12.54 26.89
CA ASN A 447 15.33 -12.47 28.08
C ASN A 447 13.94 -11.89 27.79
N MET A 448 13.68 -11.42 26.56
CA MET A 448 12.38 -10.91 26.17
C MET A 448 11.38 -12.07 26.03
N SER A 449 10.15 -11.84 26.48
CA SER A 449 9.04 -12.76 26.27
C SER A 449 7.74 -12.01 26.03
N ASP A 450 6.84 -12.65 25.32
CA ASP A 450 5.51 -12.12 25.05
C ASP A 450 4.62 -12.15 26.30
N SER A 451 3.38 -11.68 26.20
CA SER A 451 2.44 -11.68 27.34
C SER A 451 2.10 -13.10 27.84
N GLY A 452 2.26 -14.12 27.00
CA GLY A 452 2.06 -15.54 27.28
C GLY A 452 3.31 -16.31 27.70
N LYS A 453 4.46 -15.64 27.86
CA LYS A 453 5.79 -16.21 28.18
C LYS A 453 6.49 -16.95 27.04
N ALA A 454 6.01 -16.85 25.80
CA ALA A 454 6.77 -17.32 24.64
C ALA A 454 8.03 -16.45 24.46
N PRO A 455 9.18 -17.04 24.11
CA PRO A 455 10.42 -16.30 23.90
C PRO A 455 10.30 -15.36 22.68
N PHE A 456 11.05 -14.27 22.70
CA PHE A 456 11.04 -13.30 21.60
C PHE A 456 11.48 -13.87 20.26
N ALA A 457 12.62 -14.58 20.26
CA ALA A 457 13.25 -15.11 19.06
C ALA A 457 14.12 -16.33 19.39
N SER A 458 14.32 -17.18 18.39
CA SER A 458 15.38 -18.20 18.41
C SER A 458 16.71 -17.61 17.94
N VAL A 459 17.82 -18.05 18.53
CA VAL A 459 19.15 -17.51 18.22
C VAL A 459 19.82 -18.37 17.15
N TYR A 460 19.81 -17.88 15.91
CA TYR A 460 20.34 -18.57 14.73
C TYR A 460 21.01 -17.56 13.80
N ASP A 461 22.26 -17.82 13.40
CA ASP A 461 22.91 -17.04 12.35
C ASP A 461 22.21 -17.33 11.01
N PRO A 462 21.60 -16.34 10.34
CA PRO A 462 20.93 -16.58 9.07
C PRO A 462 21.87 -17.03 7.96
N GLN A 463 23.17 -16.79 8.07
CA GLN A 463 24.16 -17.16 7.06
C GLN A 463 23.71 -16.74 5.66
N PHE A 464 23.31 -15.46 5.51
CA PHE A 464 22.73 -14.97 4.26
C PHE A 464 23.64 -15.29 3.07
N LYS A 465 23.02 -15.70 1.96
CA LYS A 465 23.72 -16.07 0.73
C LYS A 465 24.49 -14.92 0.10
N GLY A 466 23.93 -13.71 0.13
CA GLY A 466 24.54 -12.48 -0.38
C GLY A 466 25.27 -11.68 0.69
N ASP A 467 26.02 -10.67 0.23
CA ASP A 467 26.68 -9.70 1.10
C ASP A 467 25.67 -8.71 1.68
N VAL A 468 25.53 -8.70 3.01
CA VAL A 468 24.60 -7.83 3.75
C VAL A 468 24.98 -6.34 3.72
N THR A 469 26.14 -6.01 3.16
CA THR A 469 26.62 -4.63 2.99
C THR A 469 26.64 -4.15 1.54
N GLN A 470 26.17 -4.99 0.60
CA GLN A 470 26.12 -4.65 -0.80
C GLN A 470 25.15 -3.49 -1.06
N GLU A 471 25.59 -2.47 -1.80
CA GLU A 471 24.71 -1.40 -2.27
C GLU A 471 23.78 -1.91 -3.38
N LEU A 472 22.59 -1.30 -3.48
CA LEU A 472 21.65 -1.67 -4.54
C LEU A 472 22.15 -1.26 -5.92
N ASP A 473 21.98 -2.17 -6.87
CA ASP A 473 22.11 -1.95 -8.31
C ASP A 473 20.77 -2.24 -8.97
N PHE A 474 20.04 -1.18 -9.34
CA PHE A 474 18.70 -1.29 -9.94
C PHE A 474 18.69 -1.98 -11.31
N SER A 475 19.84 -2.23 -11.94
CA SER A 475 19.93 -3.01 -13.17
C SER A 475 19.84 -4.52 -12.94
N LEU A 476 20.00 -4.96 -11.67
CA LEU A 476 20.01 -6.36 -11.29
C LEU A 476 18.69 -6.78 -10.62
N PRO A 477 18.30 -8.07 -10.72
CA PRO A 477 17.18 -8.62 -9.97
C PRO A 477 17.30 -8.31 -8.48
N ASN A 478 16.20 -7.87 -7.88
CA ASN A 478 16.14 -7.44 -6.46
C ASN A 478 17.19 -6.40 -6.05
N GLY A 479 17.68 -5.58 -6.99
CA GLY A 479 18.73 -4.62 -6.72
C GLY A 479 20.11 -5.26 -6.51
N GLY A 480 20.31 -6.51 -6.94
CA GLY A 480 21.57 -7.23 -6.84
C GLY A 480 21.84 -7.90 -5.50
N VAL A 481 21.01 -7.66 -4.47
CA VAL A 481 21.19 -8.25 -3.13
C VAL A 481 20.45 -9.57 -2.97
N ASP A 482 20.94 -10.40 -2.04
CA ASP A 482 20.39 -11.72 -1.76
C ASP A 482 20.41 -11.99 -0.24
N PHE A 483 19.28 -11.73 0.42
CA PHE A 483 19.08 -12.01 1.85
C PHE A 483 18.44 -13.38 2.08
N THR A 484 18.67 -14.35 1.19
CA THR A 484 18.22 -15.74 1.39
C THR A 484 18.95 -16.35 2.59
N PRO A 485 18.25 -16.66 3.70
CA PRO A 485 18.89 -17.35 4.83
C PRO A 485 19.27 -18.77 4.39
N GLN A 486 20.43 -19.25 4.83
CA GLN A 486 20.89 -20.62 4.60
C GLN A 486 20.65 -21.52 5.81
N GLU A 487 20.39 -20.94 6.99
CA GLU A 487 20.10 -21.69 8.20
C GLU A 487 18.72 -22.36 8.15
N TYR A 488 18.71 -23.68 8.35
CA TYR A 488 17.55 -24.55 8.13
C TYR A 488 16.34 -24.11 8.96
N GLU A 489 16.56 -23.81 10.24
CA GLU A 489 15.49 -23.43 11.17
C GLU A 489 14.81 -22.12 10.76
N ILE A 490 15.53 -21.20 10.14
CA ILE A 490 14.96 -19.96 9.61
C ILE A 490 14.13 -20.25 8.37
N VAL A 491 14.65 -21.08 7.45
CA VAL A 491 13.99 -21.40 6.18
C VAL A 491 12.67 -22.16 6.40
N VAL A 492 12.68 -23.22 7.22
CA VAL A 492 11.51 -24.08 7.42
C VAL A 492 10.37 -23.35 8.13
N ASN A 493 10.71 -22.44 9.05
CA ASN A 493 9.76 -21.59 9.75
C ASN A 493 9.48 -20.28 9.00
N ARG A 494 9.96 -20.12 7.75
CA ARG A 494 9.71 -18.96 6.89
C ARG A 494 10.03 -17.61 7.53
N GLY A 495 11.15 -17.53 8.25
CA GLY A 495 11.61 -16.30 8.88
C GLY A 495 12.11 -15.26 7.88
N GLY A 496 11.79 -14.00 8.13
CA GLY A 496 12.27 -12.85 7.36
C GLY A 496 11.37 -12.47 6.19
N ASP A 497 11.92 -11.66 5.29
CA ASP A 497 11.24 -11.22 4.07
C ASP A 497 10.94 -12.41 3.13
N PRO A 498 9.67 -12.67 2.78
CA PRO A 498 9.28 -13.82 1.97
C PRO A 498 9.89 -13.82 0.57
N ARG A 499 10.36 -12.66 0.06
CA ARG A 499 11.01 -12.55 -1.25
C ARG A 499 12.24 -13.44 -1.38
N TRP A 500 12.93 -13.73 -0.27
CA TRP A 500 14.15 -14.52 -0.27
C TRP A 500 13.93 -15.99 0.07
N LEU A 501 12.72 -16.34 0.52
CA LEU A 501 12.44 -17.72 0.89
C LEU A 501 12.16 -18.55 -0.37
N PRO A 502 12.57 -19.82 -0.38
CA PRO A 502 12.12 -20.76 -1.39
C PRO A 502 10.59 -20.76 -1.48
N ALA A 503 10.07 -20.98 -2.69
CA ALA A 503 8.65 -21.26 -2.88
C ALA A 503 8.25 -22.39 -1.90
N SER A 504 7.13 -22.23 -1.21
CA SER A 504 6.58 -23.35 -0.43
C SER A 504 6.41 -24.50 -1.40
N SER A 505 7.09 -25.62 -1.15
CA SER A 505 6.71 -26.89 -1.78
C SER A 505 5.28 -27.15 -1.33
N GLY A 506 4.31 -26.72 -2.14
CA GLY A 506 2.96 -27.23 -2.02
C GLY A 506 3.08 -28.73 -2.09
N SER A 507 2.42 -29.42 -1.18
CA SER A 507 2.07 -30.81 -1.39
C SER A 507 1.44 -30.91 -2.78
N GLU A 508 2.21 -31.43 -3.74
CA GLU A 508 1.65 -32.23 -4.82
C GLU A 508 0.93 -33.38 -4.10
N GLU A 509 -0.35 -33.17 -3.77
CA GLU A 509 -1.24 -34.24 -3.41
C GLU A 509 -1.51 -35.04 -4.69
N GLU A 510 -1.07 -36.30 -4.67
CA GLU A 510 -1.54 -37.37 -5.54
C GLU A 510 -3.07 -37.56 -5.44
#